data_AF-H3GQI1-F1
#
_entry.id   AF-H3GQI1-F1
#
_cell.length_a   1.000
_cell.length_b   1.000
_cell.length_c   1.000
_cell.angle_alpha   90.00
_cell.angle_beta   90.00
_cell.angle_gamma   90.00
#
_symmetry.space_group_name_H-M   'P 1'
#
loop_
_entity.id
_entity.type
_entity.pdbx_description
1 polymer ?
#
loop_
_entity_poly.entity_id
_entity_poly.type
_entity_poly.pdbx_seq_one_letter_code
_entity_poly.pdbx_strand_id
1 'polypeptide(L)'
;MAEGEPNGAEIVSQMDLYGFAVKCAMIIPKPVARFEALVRIIRAGAFGSVLQELLDTSCFLDGDQNEMATEDDSGEFADNFRLIQEIFSEAAKRKDYSSILATPFEPGFVEYLAATADIDYLLSLLLEDKRMETALNAVELFYEYHPAAAPSLDSTKTGDEDTMGNPDSKRWELIEAYLESSESAHLERSGDAETMEIGNLVLSDDSEMEGQEDTWAEGGIMADRVHV
;
A
#
# COMPACT_ATOMS: atom_id res chain seq x y z
N MET A 1 -29.10 47.11 4.89
CA MET A 1 -28.74 45.71 5.17
C MET A 1 -27.36 45.79 5.80
N ALA A 2 -27.22 45.42 7.07
CA ALA A 2 -25.92 45.43 7.74
C ALA A 2 -25.22 44.12 7.38
N GLU A 3 -24.08 44.21 6.71
CA GLU A 3 -23.19 43.05 6.53
C GLU A 3 -22.74 42.62 7.92
N GLY A 4 -23.05 41.38 8.29
CA GLY A 4 -22.65 40.82 9.58
C GLY A 4 -21.12 40.80 9.67
N GLU A 5 -20.57 41.29 10.77
CA GLU A 5 -19.14 41.21 11.04
C GLU A 5 -18.67 39.76 10.92
N PRO A 6 -17.57 39.49 10.18
CA PRO A 6 -17.11 38.12 10.00
C PRO A 6 -16.72 37.54 11.36
N ASN A 7 -17.37 36.44 11.73
CA ASN A 7 -17.09 35.74 12.97
C ASN A 7 -15.69 35.12 12.86
N GLY A 8 -14.77 35.51 13.74
CA GLY A 8 -13.41 34.95 13.77
C GLY A 8 -13.40 33.42 13.89
N ALA A 9 -14.44 32.82 14.49
CA ALA A 9 -14.60 31.37 14.55
C ALA A 9 -14.89 30.73 13.18
N GLU A 10 -15.65 31.40 12.30
CA GLU A 10 -15.88 30.92 10.92
C GLU A 10 -14.60 30.99 10.09
N ILE A 11 -13.81 32.05 10.25
CA ILE A 11 -12.52 32.19 9.57
C ILE A 11 -11.57 31.06 10.01
N VAL A 12 -11.45 30.81 11.32
CA VAL A 12 -10.58 29.75 11.85
C VAL A 12 -11.05 28.36 11.42
N SER A 13 -12.37 28.13 11.32
CA SER A 13 -12.91 26.84 10.87
C SER A 13 -12.57 26.49 9.41
N GLN A 14 -12.22 27.49 8.60
CA GLN A 14 -11.80 27.32 7.21
C GLN A 14 -10.28 27.17 7.05
N MET A 15 -9.51 27.34 8.12
CA MET A 15 -8.05 27.28 8.07
C MET A 15 -7.54 25.87 8.37
N ASP A 16 -6.69 25.35 7.49
CA ASP A 16 -5.89 24.16 7.76
C ASP A 16 -4.77 24.49 8.77
N LEU A 17 -5.12 24.47 10.05
CA LEU A 17 -4.21 24.77 11.15
C LEU A 17 -3.06 23.75 11.23
N TYR A 18 -3.32 22.50 10.86
CA TYR A 18 -2.31 21.45 10.92
C TYR A 18 -1.32 21.57 9.76
N GLY A 19 -1.78 21.79 8.53
CA GLY A 19 -0.87 22.09 7.41
C GLY A 19 -0.03 23.33 7.66
N PHE A 20 -0.59 24.38 8.30
CA PHE A 20 0.20 25.54 8.72
C PHE A 20 1.27 25.18 9.78
N ALA A 21 0.90 24.40 10.80
CA ALA A 21 1.82 23.97 11.84
C ALA A 21 2.98 23.13 11.26
N VAL A 22 2.70 22.27 10.28
CA VAL A 22 3.72 21.49 9.57
C VAL A 22 4.68 22.41 8.82
N LYS A 23 4.17 23.37 8.04
CA LYS A 23 5.02 24.35 7.34
C LYS A 23 5.88 25.17 8.31
N CYS A 24 5.33 25.56 9.46
CA CYS A 24 6.09 26.20 10.53
C CYS A 24 7.16 25.29 11.14
N ALA A 25 6.91 24.00 11.27
CA ALA A 25 7.91 23.04 11.73
C ALA A 25 9.04 22.86 10.69
N MET A 26 8.70 22.82 9.40
CA MET A 26 9.66 22.63 8.30
C MET A 26 10.68 23.76 8.17
N ILE A 27 10.34 25.00 8.54
CA ILE A 27 11.27 26.13 8.53
C ILE A 27 12.23 26.16 9.73
N ILE A 28 12.10 25.26 10.70
CA ILE A 28 12.99 25.21 11.88
C ILE A 28 14.40 24.79 11.42
N PRO A 29 15.43 25.65 11.57
CA PRO A 29 16.75 25.36 11.02
C PRO A 29 17.43 24.17 11.69
N LYS A 30 17.21 23.97 12.99
CA LYS A 30 17.84 22.91 13.78
C LYS A 30 17.13 21.56 13.53
N PRO A 31 17.78 20.54 12.93
CA PRO A 31 17.13 19.29 12.53
C PRO A 31 16.42 18.57 13.68
N VAL A 32 17.07 18.42 14.83
CA VAL A 32 16.48 17.79 16.01
C VAL A 32 15.21 18.51 16.49
N ALA A 33 15.21 19.84 16.49
CA ALA A 33 14.04 20.61 16.92
C ALA A 33 12.89 20.54 15.90
N ARG A 34 13.22 20.48 14.61
CA ARG A 34 12.28 20.24 13.51
C ARG A 34 11.62 18.87 13.65
N PHE A 35 12.41 17.81 13.81
CA PHE A 35 11.94 16.45 14.06
C PHE A 35 11.01 16.39 15.28
N GLU A 36 11.43 16.91 16.43
CA GLU A 36 10.60 16.93 17.63
C GLU A 36 9.28 17.69 17.45
N ALA A 37 9.28 18.78 16.68
CA ALA A 37 8.05 19.53 16.37
C ALA A 37 7.09 18.68 15.51
N LEU A 38 7.60 18.04 14.46
CA LEU A 38 6.81 17.16 13.59
C LEU A 38 6.24 15.96 14.36
N VAL A 39 7.03 15.33 15.23
CA VAL A 39 6.54 14.24 16.12
C VAL A 39 5.40 14.72 17.02
N ARG A 40 5.48 15.94 17.57
CA ARG A 40 4.38 16.50 18.37
C ARG A 40 3.12 16.72 17.54
N ILE A 41 3.25 17.14 16.28
CA ILE A 41 2.12 17.31 15.35
C ILE A 41 1.50 15.95 15.01
N ILE A 42 2.31 14.94 14.70
CA ILE A 42 1.85 13.55 14.46
C ILE A 42 1.01 13.07 15.64
N ARG A 43 1.57 13.12 16.85
CA ARG A 43 0.91 12.66 18.08
C ARG A 43 -0.32 13.47 18.47
N ALA A 44 -0.45 14.70 17.98
CA ALA A 44 -1.67 15.49 18.10
C ALA A 44 -2.80 15.00 17.19
N GLY A 45 -2.57 13.97 16.37
CA GLY A 45 -3.53 13.38 15.44
C GLY A 45 -3.47 13.94 14.03
N ALA A 46 -2.44 14.73 13.71
CA ALA A 46 -2.26 15.35 12.40
C ALA A 46 -1.16 14.67 11.57
N PHE A 47 -1.02 13.36 11.72
CA PHE A 47 -0.02 12.58 10.98
C PHE A 47 -0.25 12.66 9.46
N GLY A 48 -1.50 12.74 8.99
CA GLY A 48 -1.83 12.89 7.57
C GLY A 48 -1.27 14.18 6.94
N SER A 49 -1.30 15.30 7.67
CA SER A 49 -0.69 16.55 7.20
C SER A 49 0.83 16.45 7.10
N VAL A 50 1.47 15.73 8.02
CA VAL A 50 2.92 15.48 7.96
C VAL A 50 3.25 14.54 6.81
N LEU A 51 2.47 13.46 6.63
CA LEU A 51 2.61 12.53 5.51
C LEU A 51 2.49 13.23 4.16
N GLN A 52 1.48 14.09 4.00
CA GLN A 52 1.30 14.87 2.77
C GLN A 52 2.51 15.77 2.49
N GLU A 53 3.01 16.47 3.50
CA GLU A 53 4.21 17.31 3.34
C GLU A 53 5.42 16.46 2.90
N LEU A 54 5.62 15.27 3.48
CA LEU A 54 6.72 14.36 3.10
C LEU A 54 6.58 13.86 1.64
N LEU A 55 5.36 13.59 1.19
CA LEU A 55 5.08 13.24 -0.20
C LEU A 55 5.38 14.42 -1.14
N ASP A 56 5.03 15.64 -0.72
CA ASP A 56 5.21 16.86 -1.51
C ASP A 56 6.68 17.33 -1.56
N THR A 57 7.49 17.03 -0.54
CA THR A 57 8.90 17.48 -0.49
C THR A 57 9.87 16.59 -1.26
N SER A 58 9.43 15.47 -1.86
CA SER A 58 10.15 14.65 -2.85
C SER A 58 11.57 14.17 -2.52
N CYS A 59 12.12 14.41 -1.33
CA CYS A 59 13.42 13.86 -0.90
C CYS A 59 13.42 12.33 -0.70
N PHE A 60 12.26 11.67 -0.82
CA PHE A 60 12.07 10.24 -0.55
C PHE A 60 12.04 9.34 -1.80
N LEU A 61 11.81 9.89 -3.00
CA LEU A 61 11.56 9.09 -4.21
C LEU A 61 12.74 9.07 -5.21
N ASP A 62 13.69 10.01 -5.10
CA ASP A 62 14.90 10.01 -5.93
C ASP A 62 16.00 9.19 -5.27
N GLY A 63 15.88 7.87 -5.37
CA GLY A 63 16.89 6.90 -4.94
C GLY A 63 18.16 6.84 -5.80
N ASP A 64 18.37 7.78 -6.74
CA ASP A 64 19.38 7.60 -7.80
C ASP A 64 20.24 8.83 -8.16
N GLN A 65 20.26 9.91 -7.36
CA GLN A 65 21.10 11.08 -7.69
C GLN A 65 21.78 11.74 -6.47
N ASN A 66 22.84 11.14 -5.95
CA ASN A 66 24.11 11.87 -5.69
C ASN A 66 25.20 10.94 -5.13
N GLU A 67 26.17 10.57 -5.98
CA GLU A 67 27.50 10.06 -5.57
C GLU A 67 28.39 11.16 -4.94
N MET A 68 27.79 12.16 -4.28
CA MET A 68 28.48 13.17 -3.48
C MET A 68 27.77 13.38 -2.13
N ALA A 69 27.54 12.30 -1.40
CA ALA A 69 27.11 12.38 -0.01
C ALA A 69 28.26 12.93 0.85
N THR A 70 28.22 14.22 1.15
CA THR A 70 28.93 14.78 2.30
C THR A 70 28.36 14.17 3.59
N GLU A 71 29.20 13.94 4.60
CA GLU A 71 28.89 13.20 5.84
C GLU A 71 27.66 13.69 6.64
N ASP A 72 27.10 14.86 6.31
CA ASP A 72 25.91 15.48 6.95
C ASP A 72 24.56 14.91 6.44
N ASP A 73 24.53 14.24 5.28
CA ASP A 73 23.29 13.69 4.68
C ASP A 73 22.75 12.45 5.43
N SER A 74 23.62 11.77 6.18
CA SER A 74 23.28 10.53 6.88
C SER A 74 22.32 10.74 8.06
N GLY A 75 22.33 11.93 8.66
CA GLY A 75 21.46 12.28 9.79
C GLY A 75 20.02 12.59 9.37
N GLU A 76 19.85 13.28 8.25
CA GLU A 76 18.52 13.67 7.74
C GLU A 76 17.74 12.45 7.25
N PHE A 77 18.40 11.49 6.59
CA PHE A 77 17.77 10.23 6.19
C PHE A 77 17.27 9.40 7.40
N ALA A 78 18.07 9.29 8.45
CA ALA A 78 17.69 8.55 9.66
C ALA A 78 16.51 9.19 10.40
N ASP A 79 16.49 10.53 10.48
CA ASP A 79 15.38 11.26 11.11
C ASP A 79 14.10 11.18 10.28
N ASN A 80 14.22 11.18 8.95
CA ASN A 80 13.12 10.96 8.02
C ASN A 80 12.50 9.56 8.17
N PHE A 81 13.32 8.51 8.25
CA PHE A 81 12.83 7.15 8.51
C PHE A 81 12.12 7.04 9.86
N ARG A 82 12.68 7.65 10.91
CA ARG A 82 12.03 7.71 12.24
C ARG A 82 10.69 8.44 12.18
N LEU A 83 10.57 9.46 11.34
CA LEU A 83 9.33 10.20 11.17
C LEU A 83 8.25 9.34 10.49
N ILE A 84 8.62 8.57 9.45
CA ILE A 84 7.73 7.59 8.82
C ILE A 84 7.27 6.53 9.84
N GLN A 85 8.20 6.00 10.64
CA GLN A 85 7.84 5.04 11.69
C GLN A 85 6.88 5.63 12.72
N GLU A 86 7.03 6.89 13.10
CA GLU A 86 6.09 7.56 14.01
C GLU A 86 4.72 7.79 13.34
N ILE A 87 4.68 8.11 12.05
CA ILE A 87 3.43 8.17 11.26
C ILE A 87 2.73 6.82 11.28
N PHE A 88 3.45 5.74 10.96
CA PHE A 88 2.91 4.38 10.96
C PHE A 88 2.38 3.99 12.34
N SER A 89 3.16 4.25 13.39
CA SER A 89 2.78 3.97 14.77
C SER A 89 1.49 4.72 15.17
N GLU A 90 1.36 5.98 14.79
CA GLU A 90 0.19 6.78 15.13
C GLU A 90 -1.06 6.37 14.33
N ALA A 91 -0.90 6.05 13.05
CA ALA A 91 -1.96 5.50 12.21
C ALA A 91 -2.47 4.15 12.75
N ALA A 92 -1.55 3.25 13.13
CA ALA A 92 -1.83 1.97 13.78
C ALA A 92 -2.65 2.14 15.07
N LYS A 93 -2.24 3.03 15.97
CA LYS A 93 -2.97 3.33 17.22
C LYS A 93 -4.38 3.84 16.99
N ARG A 94 -4.58 4.63 15.94
CA ARG A 94 -5.87 5.27 15.64
C ARG A 94 -6.77 4.44 14.73
N LYS A 95 -6.25 3.36 14.13
CA LYS A 95 -6.94 2.57 13.11
C LYS A 95 -7.38 3.42 11.91
N ASP A 96 -6.58 4.44 11.58
CA ASP A 96 -6.77 5.28 10.39
C ASP A 96 -5.69 4.97 9.35
N TYR A 97 -5.95 3.96 8.52
CA TYR A 97 -4.98 3.43 7.56
C TYR A 97 -5.18 4.05 6.17
N SER A 98 -6.36 4.61 5.92
CA SER A 98 -6.83 5.10 4.63
C SER A 98 -5.86 6.10 3.98
N SER A 99 -5.31 6.99 4.81
CA SER A 99 -4.39 8.04 4.37
C SER A 99 -3.00 7.52 3.98
N ILE A 100 -2.62 6.31 4.38
CA ILE A 100 -1.32 5.69 4.05
C ILE A 100 -1.48 4.67 2.92
N LEU A 101 -2.55 3.84 2.97
CA LEU A 101 -2.82 2.78 1.99
C LEU A 101 -3.10 3.30 0.57
N ALA A 102 -3.30 4.61 0.40
CA ALA A 102 -3.46 5.25 -0.91
C ALA A 102 -2.16 5.93 -1.41
N THR A 103 -1.02 5.65 -0.77
CA THR A 103 0.26 6.32 -1.03
C THR A 103 1.37 5.33 -1.36
N PRO A 104 2.52 5.79 -1.91
CA PRO A 104 3.69 4.94 -2.13
C PRO A 104 4.26 4.28 -0.86
N PHE A 105 3.86 4.73 0.33
CA PHE A 105 4.28 4.14 1.60
C PHE A 105 3.51 2.87 1.98
N GLU A 106 2.48 2.49 1.23
CA GLU A 106 1.67 1.31 1.53
C GLU A 106 2.51 0.05 1.81
N PRO A 107 3.47 -0.37 0.95
CA PRO A 107 4.20 -1.62 1.18
C PRO A 107 4.96 -1.60 2.51
N GLY A 108 5.63 -0.49 2.82
CA GLY A 108 6.36 -0.32 4.08
C GLY A 108 5.42 -0.27 5.29
N PHE A 109 4.21 0.24 5.13
CA PHE A 109 3.20 0.23 6.20
C PHE A 109 2.64 -1.16 6.46
N VAL A 110 2.38 -1.93 5.40
CA VAL A 110 1.98 -3.35 5.50
C VAL A 110 3.06 -4.16 6.22
N GLU A 111 4.33 -3.99 5.81
CA GLU A 111 5.48 -4.62 6.47
C GLU A 111 5.59 -4.22 7.94
N TYR A 112 5.41 -2.93 8.26
CA TYR A 112 5.42 -2.44 9.64
C TYR A 112 4.33 -3.12 10.50
N LEU A 113 3.10 -3.21 9.99
CA LEU A 113 2.00 -3.85 10.72
C LEU A 113 2.23 -5.36 10.90
N ALA A 114 2.75 -6.03 9.89
CA ALA A 114 3.17 -7.43 9.96
C ALA A 114 4.24 -7.66 11.03
N ALA A 115 5.32 -6.87 10.99
CA ALA A 115 6.41 -6.95 11.96
C ALA A 115 5.97 -6.65 13.39
N THR A 116 4.97 -5.77 13.57
CA THR A 116 4.45 -5.39 14.90
C THR A 116 3.26 -6.24 15.37
N ALA A 117 2.87 -7.26 14.59
CA ALA A 117 1.73 -8.14 14.86
C ALA A 117 0.38 -7.39 14.99
N ASP A 118 0.22 -6.25 14.30
CA ASP A 118 -1.02 -5.44 14.29
C ASP A 118 -1.74 -5.50 12.93
N ILE A 119 -1.91 -6.73 12.40
CA ILE A 119 -2.43 -6.93 11.04
C ILE A 119 -3.94 -7.18 10.95
N ASP A 120 -4.64 -7.51 12.04
CA ASP A 120 -6.05 -7.90 11.98
C ASP A 120 -6.93 -6.85 11.29
N TYR A 121 -6.79 -5.59 11.73
CA TYR A 121 -7.58 -4.50 11.15
C TYR A 121 -7.18 -4.22 9.70
N LEU A 122 -5.89 -4.35 9.36
CA LEU A 122 -5.42 -4.23 7.98
C LEU A 122 -6.08 -5.30 7.09
N LEU A 123 -6.09 -6.56 7.54
CA LEU A 123 -6.71 -7.65 6.80
C LEU A 123 -8.20 -7.43 6.60
N SER A 124 -8.91 -6.96 7.63
CA SER A 124 -10.34 -6.65 7.48
C SER A 124 -10.60 -5.63 6.36
N LEU A 125 -9.79 -4.55 6.28
CA LEU A 125 -9.90 -3.53 5.24
C LEU A 125 -9.55 -4.07 3.86
N LEU A 126 -8.43 -4.80 3.74
CA LEU A 126 -7.97 -5.34 2.46
C LEU A 126 -8.95 -6.39 1.89
N LEU A 127 -9.53 -7.22 2.75
CA LEU A 127 -10.52 -8.22 2.35
C LEU A 127 -11.84 -7.55 1.90
N GLU A 128 -12.31 -6.53 2.63
CA GLU A 128 -13.48 -5.73 2.25
C GLU A 128 -13.28 -5.04 0.88
N ASP A 129 -12.09 -4.46 0.67
CA ASP A 129 -11.71 -3.80 -0.58
C ASP A 129 -11.29 -4.78 -1.71
N LYS A 130 -11.37 -6.09 -1.47
CA LYS A 130 -10.97 -7.16 -2.42
C LYS A 130 -9.51 -7.10 -2.87
N ARG A 131 -8.63 -6.52 -2.06
CA ARG A 131 -7.19 -6.37 -2.31
C ARG A 131 -6.41 -7.62 -1.87
N MET A 132 -6.75 -8.74 -2.50
CA MET A 132 -6.31 -10.08 -2.08
C MET A 132 -4.78 -10.26 -2.04
N GLU A 133 -4.06 -9.80 -3.06
CA GLU A 133 -2.60 -9.93 -3.09
C GLU A 133 -1.91 -9.17 -1.95
N THR A 134 -2.37 -7.96 -1.62
CA THR A 134 -1.83 -7.20 -0.48
C THR A 134 -2.14 -7.92 0.84
N ALA A 135 -3.32 -8.52 0.97
CA ALA A 135 -3.71 -9.28 2.16
C ALA A 135 -2.83 -10.53 2.33
N LEU A 136 -2.60 -11.28 1.26
CA LEU A 136 -1.70 -12.44 1.25
C LEU A 136 -0.27 -12.03 1.64
N ASN A 137 0.27 -10.97 1.01
CA ASN A 137 1.59 -10.45 1.33
C ASN A 137 1.71 -10.05 2.82
N ALA A 138 0.65 -9.45 3.40
CA ALA A 138 0.65 -9.08 4.82
C ALA A 138 0.75 -10.30 5.76
N VAL A 139 0.02 -11.38 5.44
CA VAL A 139 0.06 -12.64 6.22
C VAL A 139 1.40 -13.35 6.06
N GLU A 140 1.96 -13.37 4.85
CA GLU A 140 3.28 -13.94 4.58
C GLU A 140 4.36 -13.23 5.39
N LEU A 141 4.39 -11.90 5.34
CA LEU A 141 5.30 -11.08 6.14
C LEU A 141 5.09 -11.32 7.63
N PHE A 142 3.84 -11.48 8.09
CA PHE A 142 3.57 -11.77 9.50
C PHE A 142 4.20 -13.08 9.93
N TYR A 143 4.06 -14.16 9.17
CA TYR A 143 4.69 -15.44 9.52
C TYR A 143 6.22 -15.42 9.33
N GLU A 144 6.75 -14.58 8.43
CA GLU A 144 8.18 -14.33 8.32
C GLU A 144 8.76 -13.69 9.59
N TYR A 145 8.09 -12.66 10.13
CA TYR A 145 8.53 -12.00 11.37
C TYR A 145 8.17 -12.78 12.64
N HIS A 146 7.11 -13.58 12.61
CA HIS A 146 6.58 -14.34 13.75
C HIS A 146 6.55 -15.85 13.46
N PRO A 147 7.70 -16.49 13.24
CA PRO A 147 7.76 -17.90 12.81
C PRO A 147 7.18 -18.88 13.84
N ALA A 148 7.09 -18.48 15.11
CA ALA A 148 6.46 -19.29 16.17
C ALA A 148 4.92 -19.37 16.04
N ALA A 149 4.31 -18.42 15.34
CA ALA A 149 2.87 -18.41 15.04
C ALA A 149 2.54 -19.12 13.72
N ALA A 150 3.56 -19.48 12.93
CA ALA A 150 3.36 -20.11 11.63
C ALA A 150 2.62 -21.45 11.77
N PRO A 151 1.57 -21.68 10.97
CA PRO A 151 0.88 -22.95 10.98
C PRO A 151 1.85 -24.05 10.54
N SER A 152 1.85 -25.17 11.26
CA SER A 152 2.43 -26.40 10.75
C SER A 152 1.53 -26.91 9.64
N LEU A 153 1.74 -26.43 8.41
CA LEU A 153 1.11 -26.98 7.22
C LEU A 153 1.73 -28.36 6.94
N ASP A 154 1.43 -29.33 7.83
CA ASP A 154 1.78 -30.71 7.65
C ASP A 154 1.04 -31.19 6.40
N SER A 155 1.82 -31.50 5.37
CA SER A 155 1.36 -31.99 4.07
C SER A 155 0.61 -33.31 4.25
N THR A 156 -0.67 -33.26 4.66
CA THR A 156 -1.45 -34.45 4.98
C THR A 156 -2.84 -34.38 4.35
N LYS A 157 -2.88 -34.74 3.07
CA LYS A 157 -3.59 -35.90 2.47
C LYS A 157 -3.76 -35.65 0.96
N THR A 158 -3.67 -36.57 0.01
CA THR A 158 -3.22 -37.97 -0.12
C THR A 158 -3.40 -38.26 -1.61
N GLY A 159 -2.47 -38.98 -2.24
CA GLY A 159 -2.79 -39.78 -3.43
C GLY A 159 -2.74 -39.06 -4.78
N ASP A 160 -2.07 -39.74 -5.70
CA ASP A 160 -2.00 -39.55 -7.15
C ASP A 160 -1.09 -38.45 -7.71
N GLU A 161 -0.29 -38.93 -8.65
CA GLU A 161 0.75 -38.26 -9.42
C GLU A 161 0.17 -37.06 -10.20
N ASP A 162 1.03 -36.08 -10.49
CA ASP A 162 0.81 -34.97 -11.44
C ASP A 162 -0.13 -33.82 -11.05
N THR A 163 0.01 -33.27 -9.85
CA THR A 163 -0.33 -31.85 -9.66
C THR A 163 0.81 -31.15 -8.92
N MET A 164 1.64 -30.40 -9.65
CA MET A 164 2.44 -29.34 -9.05
C MET A 164 1.49 -28.50 -8.20
N GLY A 165 1.57 -28.60 -6.88
CA GLY A 165 0.70 -27.83 -5.99
C GLY A 165 0.78 -26.37 -6.39
N ASN A 166 -0.34 -25.80 -6.83
CA ASN A 166 -0.40 -24.43 -7.29
C ASN A 166 0.11 -23.54 -6.13
N PRO A 167 1.19 -22.75 -6.31
CA PRO A 167 1.69 -21.87 -5.26
C PRO A 167 0.58 -20.98 -4.68
N ASP A 168 -0.37 -20.56 -5.50
CA ASP A 168 -1.51 -19.75 -5.06
C ASP A 168 -2.37 -20.49 -4.03
N SER A 169 -2.59 -21.80 -4.20
CA SER A 169 -3.36 -22.62 -3.26
C SER A 169 -2.75 -22.62 -1.86
N LYS A 170 -1.42 -22.65 -1.77
CA LYS A 170 -0.71 -22.63 -0.47
C LYS A 170 -0.76 -21.27 0.20
N ARG A 171 -0.73 -20.18 -0.58
CA ARG A 171 -0.87 -18.81 -0.05
C ARG A 171 -2.25 -18.60 0.55
N TRP A 172 -3.28 -19.15 -0.09
CA TRP A 172 -4.65 -19.13 0.45
C TRP A 172 -4.80 -19.89 1.76
N GLU A 173 -4.15 -21.06 1.89
CA GLU A 173 -4.14 -21.81 3.16
C GLU A 173 -3.54 -20.99 4.32
N LEU A 174 -2.56 -20.11 4.06
CA LEU A 174 -1.97 -19.25 5.09
C LEU A 174 -2.94 -18.20 5.61
N ILE A 175 -3.72 -17.56 4.73
CA ILE A 175 -4.70 -16.56 5.17
C ILE A 175 -5.87 -17.22 5.89
N GLU A 176 -6.34 -18.39 5.44
CA GLU A 176 -7.36 -19.17 6.15
C GLU A 176 -6.89 -19.56 7.55
N ALA A 177 -5.67 -20.12 7.65
CA ALA A 177 -5.07 -20.48 8.94
C ALA A 177 -4.92 -19.27 9.87
N TYR A 178 -4.56 -18.10 9.32
CA TYR A 178 -4.48 -16.87 10.10
C TYR A 178 -5.87 -16.47 10.63
N LEU A 179 -6.88 -16.41 9.75
CA LEU A 179 -8.24 -16.03 10.10
C LEU A 179 -8.88 -16.97 11.14
N GLU A 180 -8.63 -18.28 11.05
CA GLU A 180 -9.10 -19.26 12.04
C GLU A 180 -8.43 -19.09 13.41
N SER A 181 -7.18 -18.63 13.43
CA SER A 181 -6.41 -18.42 14.66
C SER A 181 -6.64 -17.07 15.32
N SER A 182 -7.15 -16.08 14.57
CA SER A 182 -7.33 -14.72 15.07
C SER A 182 -8.63 -14.61 15.88
N GLU A 183 -8.53 -14.15 17.13
CA GLU A 183 -9.68 -13.83 18.00
C GLU A 183 -10.21 -12.40 17.78
N SER A 184 -9.85 -11.77 16.67
CA SER A 184 -10.11 -10.34 16.45
C SER A 184 -11.54 -10.06 15.97
N ALA A 185 -12.26 -9.23 16.73
CA ALA A 185 -13.61 -8.77 16.38
C ALA A 185 -13.70 -8.04 15.02
N HIS A 186 -12.57 -7.54 14.50
CA HIS A 186 -12.50 -6.94 13.16
C HIS A 186 -12.67 -7.96 12.03
N LEU A 187 -12.24 -9.21 12.27
CA LEU A 187 -12.25 -10.28 11.29
C LEU A 187 -13.50 -11.17 11.41
N GLU A 188 -14.15 -11.19 12.57
CA GLU A 188 -15.46 -11.86 12.77
C GLU A 188 -16.53 -11.31 11.84
N ARG A 189 -16.48 -10.01 11.49
CA ARG A 189 -17.48 -9.35 10.64
C ARG A 189 -17.32 -9.67 9.16
N SER A 190 -16.11 -10.05 8.72
CA SER A 190 -15.82 -10.50 7.36
C SER A 190 -16.09 -11.99 7.16
N GLY A 191 -16.25 -12.77 8.24
CA GLY A 191 -16.56 -14.21 8.18
C GLY A 191 -18.03 -14.54 7.83
N ASP A 192 -18.94 -13.57 7.99
CA ASP A 192 -20.38 -13.75 7.69
C ASP A 192 -20.76 -13.46 6.22
N ALA A 193 -19.79 -13.08 5.38
CA ALA A 193 -19.98 -12.98 3.94
C ALA A 193 -19.92 -14.39 3.33
N GLU A 194 -21.01 -15.13 3.51
CA GLU A 194 -21.60 -16.06 2.53
C GLU A 194 -20.57 -16.63 1.55
N THR A 195 -19.94 -17.76 1.91
CA THR A 195 -19.22 -18.67 0.99
C THR A 195 -18.67 -17.96 -0.24
N MET A 196 -17.51 -17.28 -0.11
CA MET A 196 -16.74 -16.86 -1.27
C MET A 196 -16.71 -18.06 -2.23
N GLU A 197 -17.36 -17.91 -3.39
CA GLU A 197 -17.34 -18.88 -4.48
C GLU A 197 -15.89 -19.01 -4.96
N ILE A 198 -15.11 -19.81 -4.25
CA ILE A 198 -13.76 -20.21 -4.64
C ILE A 198 -13.95 -21.46 -5.50
N GLY A 199 -13.76 -21.29 -6.81
CA GLY A 199 -13.62 -22.40 -7.76
C GLY A 199 -14.66 -22.43 -8.87
N ASN A 200 -14.72 -21.39 -9.71
CA ASN A 200 -15.10 -21.55 -11.13
C ASN A 200 -14.77 -20.29 -11.94
N LEU A 201 -13.47 -19.96 -12.03
CA LEU A 201 -12.98 -19.24 -13.20
C LEU A 201 -12.79 -20.29 -14.30
N VAL A 202 -13.88 -20.44 -15.05
CA VAL A 202 -13.97 -21.07 -16.36
C VAL A 202 -12.70 -20.75 -17.15
N LEU A 203 -11.98 -21.80 -17.55
CA LEU A 203 -11.02 -21.79 -18.63
C LEU A 203 -11.69 -21.10 -19.83
N SER A 204 -11.39 -19.82 -20.02
CA SER A 204 -11.68 -19.14 -21.27
C SER A 204 -10.62 -19.64 -22.24
N ASP A 205 -11.05 -20.47 -23.18
CA ASP A 205 -10.32 -20.84 -24.39
C ASP A 205 -9.88 -19.55 -25.09
N ASP A 206 -8.64 -19.13 -24.85
CA ASP A 206 -7.91 -18.20 -25.70
C ASP A 206 -6.69 -18.93 -26.28
N SER A 207 -6.95 -19.82 -27.23
CA SER A 207 -5.96 -20.16 -28.25
C SER A 207 -6.17 -19.23 -29.44
N GLU A 208 -5.52 -18.08 -29.40
CA GLU A 208 -5.34 -17.24 -30.58
C GLU A 208 -4.37 -17.88 -31.59
N MET A 209 -4.63 -17.53 -32.85
CA MET A 209 -3.72 -17.52 -34.01
C MET A 209 -3.53 -18.81 -34.79
N GLU A 210 -3.97 -18.80 -36.04
CA GLU A 210 -3.05 -18.64 -37.18
C GLU A 210 -3.76 -18.39 -38.52
N GLY A 211 -3.19 -17.47 -39.32
CA GLY A 211 -3.01 -17.69 -40.75
C GLY A 211 -4.14 -17.31 -41.70
N GLN A 212 -4.30 -16.01 -41.94
CA GLN A 212 -4.96 -15.52 -43.17
C GLN A 212 -3.92 -15.43 -44.29
N GLU A 213 -3.84 -16.46 -45.13
CA GLU A 213 -3.08 -16.45 -46.39
C GLU A 213 -4.01 -16.63 -47.61
N ASP A 214 -3.69 -15.84 -48.64
CA ASP A 214 -3.89 -16.03 -50.06
C ASP A 214 -5.31 -16.14 -50.65
N THR A 215 -5.73 -15.05 -51.29
CA THR A 215 -6.38 -15.16 -52.60
C THR A 215 -5.72 -14.26 -53.65
N TRP A 216 -5.59 -14.87 -54.82
CA TRP A 216 -4.70 -14.56 -55.91
C TRP A 216 -5.05 -13.30 -56.72
N ALA A 217 -4.01 -12.79 -57.37
CA ALA A 217 -4.00 -11.72 -58.36
C ALA A 217 -4.97 -11.94 -59.54
N GLU A 218 -5.40 -10.83 -60.16
CA GLU A 218 -5.24 -10.67 -61.61
C GLU A 218 -5.51 -9.21 -62.08
N GLY A 219 -4.52 -8.65 -62.79
CA GLY A 219 -4.76 -7.84 -63.99
C GLY A 219 -4.75 -6.31 -63.84
N GLY A 220 -3.81 -5.64 -64.54
CA GLY A 220 -4.10 -4.31 -65.09
C GLY A 220 -3.00 -3.25 -65.11
N ILE A 221 -1.84 -3.56 -65.68
CA ILE A 221 -0.98 -2.73 -66.56
C ILE A 221 -1.21 -1.20 -66.63
N MET A 222 -0.13 -0.44 -66.39
CA MET A 222 0.43 0.75 -67.11
C MET A 222 0.92 1.80 -66.10
N ALA A 223 2.25 1.98 -65.93
CA ALA A 223 3.12 2.86 -66.74
C ALA A 223 2.52 4.29 -66.84
N ASP A 224 3.19 5.37 -66.45
CA ASP A 224 4.54 5.75 -66.87
C ASP A 224 4.99 7.06 -66.16
N ARG A 225 6.31 7.30 -66.19
CA ARG A 225 7.08 8.56 -65.99
C ARG A 225 7.20 9.16 -64.58
N VAL A 226 8.36 9.24 -63.92
CA VAL A 226 9.76 9.56 -64.31
C VAL A 226 10.00 11.05 -64.65
N HIS A 227 10.66 11.70 -63.69
CA HIS A 227 11.79 12.65 -63.78
C HIS A 227 11.61 14.16 -63.56
N VAL A 228 12.56 14.61 -62.71
CA VAL A 228 13.11 15.93 -62.36
C VAL A 228 12.33 16.77 -61.36
#